data_AF-A0A0S8DCW3-F1
#
_entry.id   AF-A0A0S8DCW3-F1
#
_cell.length_a   1.000
_cell.length_b   1.000
_cell.length_c   1.000
_cell.angle_alpha   90.00
_cell.angle_beta   90.00
_cell.angle_gamma   90.00
#
_symmetry.space_group_name_H-M   'P 1'
#
loop_
_entity.id
_entity.type
_entity.pdbx_description
1 polymer ?
#
loop_
_entity_poly.entity_id
_entity_poly.type
_entity_poly.pdbx_seq_one_letter_code
_entity_poly.pdbx_strand_id
1 'polypeptide(L)' 'MKKLLLIGGGHSHIEVMRRFALRPQADVRLTVVNPTTHTPYSGMLPGLIAGHYTFAQCHID' A
#
# COMPACT_ATOMS: atom_id res chain seq x y z
N MET A 1 -21.14 12.74 3.34
CA MET A 1 -19.82 12.42 2.75
C MET A 1 -18.71 12.51 3.79
N LYS A 2 -18.23 11.37 4.25
CA LYS A 2 -17.09 11.22 5.16
C LYS A 2 -15.78 11.20 4.37
N LYS A 3 -14.71 11.76 4.94
CA LYS A 3 -13.36 11.71 4.37
C LYS A 3 -12.49 10.82 5.26
N LEU A 4 -11.91 9.77 4.68
CA LEU A 4 -10.98 8.88 5.36
C LEU A 4 -9.59 9.08 4.75
N LEU A 5 -8.63 9.54 5.55
CA LEU A 5 -7.25 9.72 5.17
C LEU A 5 -6.39 8.60 5.76
N LEU A 6 -5.70 7.84 4.92
CA LEU A 6 -4.66 6.90 5.34
C LEU A 6 -3.30 7.57 5.15
N ILE A 7 -2.47 7.58 6.19
CA ILE A 7 -1.11 8.14 6.15
C ILE A 7 -0.13 6.97 6.08
N GLY A 8 0.48 6.77 4.91
CA GLY A 8 1.36 5.66 4.58
C GLY A 8 0.71 4.62 3.65
N GLY A 9 1.52 3.74 3.04
CA GLY A 9 1.08 2.70 2.10
C GLY A 9 1.36 1.26 2.53
N GLY A 10 1.54 0.96 3.82
CA GLY A 10 1.89 -0.38 4.29
C GLY A 10 0.81 -1.45 4.10
N HIS A 11 1.12 -2.72 4.41
CA HIS A 11 0.24 -3.89 4.21
C HIS A 11 -1.20 -3.69 4.67
N SER A 12 -1.40 -3.14 5.87
CA SER A 12 -2.72 -2.91 6.43
C SER A 12 -3.53 -1.90 5.60
N HIS A 13 -2.89 -0.83 5.11
CA HIS A 13 -3.55 0.16 4.26
C HIS A 13 -3.87 -0.40 2.88
N ILE A 14 -2.99 -1.22 2.31
CA ILE A 14 -3.25 -1.93 1.06
C ILE A 14 -4.48 -2.83 1.19
N GLU A 15 -4.62 -3.58 2.29
CA GLU A 15 -5.78 -4.42 2.52
C GLU A 15 -7.08 -3.59 2.70
N VAL A 16 -7.00 -2.44 3.38
CA VAL A 16 -8.14 -1.50 3.47
C VAL A 16 -8.55 -1.00 2.09
N MET A 17 -7.59 -0.58 1.26
CA MET A 17 -7.84 -0.14 -0.12
C MET A 17 -8.45 -1.26 -0.97
N ARG A 18 -7.90 -2.48 -0.88
CA ARG A 18 -8.43 -3.65 -1.59
C ARG A 18 -9.88 -3.92 -1.23
N ARG A 19 -10.22 -3.96 0.07
CA ARG A 19 -11.60 -4.17 0.53
C ARG A 19 -12.52 -3.04 0.09
N PHE A 20 -12.04 -1.80 0.14
CA PHE A 20 -12.80 -0.64 -0.32
C PHE A 20 -13.08 -0.70 -1.82
N ALA A 21 -12.11 -1.11 -2.64
CA ALA A 21 -12.31 -1.30 -4.07
C ALA A 21 -13.29 -2.44 -4.39
N LEU A 22 -13.24 -3.55 -3.63
CA LEU A 22 -14.15 -4.67 -3.78
C LEU A 22 -15.58 -4.36 -3.31
N ARG A 23 -15.74 -3.48 -2.31
CA ARG A 23 -17.04 -3.07 -1.76
C ARG A 23 -17.04 -1.57 -1.44
N PRO A 24 -17.16 -0.70 -2.46
CA PRO A 24 -17.12 0.75 -2.28
C PRO A 24 -18.19 1.23 -1.30
N GLN A 25 -17.83 2.17 -0.42
CA GLN A 25 -18.79 2.81 0.48
C GLN A 25 -19.21 4.15 -0.13
N ALA A 26 -20.46 4.24 -0.57
CA ALA A 26 -20.96 5.36 -1.39
C ALA A 26 -20.80 6.75 -0.74
N ASP A 27 -20.81 6.84 0.60
CA ASP A 27 -20.65 8.11 1.32
C ASP A 27 -19.26 8.32 1.92
N VAL A 28 -18.25 7.58 1.44
CA VAL A 28 -16.85 7.70 1.90
C VAL A 28 -15.93 8.05 0.74
N ARG A 29 -15.16 9.12 0.91
CA ARG A 29 -13.99 9.41 0.09
C ARG A 29 -12.74 8.92 0.81
N LEU A 30 -12.09 7.90 0.26
CA LEU A 30 -10.81 7.38 0.72
C LEU A 30 -9.66 8.11 0.00
N THR A 31 -8.70 8.62 0.77
CA THR A 31 -7.46 9.22 0.27
C THR A 31 -6.28 8.56 0.97
N VAL A 32 -5.22 8.25 0.23
CA VAL A 32 -3.94 7.79 0.78
C VAL A 32 -2.88 8.85 0.52
N VAL A 33 -2.09 9.15 1.54
CA VAL A 33 -0.92 10.02 1.44
C VAL A 33 0.30 9.21 1.86
N ASN A 34 1.24 9.02 0.94
CA ASN A 34 2.49 8.32 1.17
C ASN A 34 3.63 9.18 0.60
N PRO A 35 4.80 9.27 1.26
CA PRO A 35 5.92 10.06 0.75
C PRO A 35 6.56 9.47 -0.52
N THR A 36 6.27 8.20 -0.83
CA THR A 36 6.76 7.50 -2.03
C THR A 36 5.59 6.91 -2.81
N THR A 37 5.75 6.70 -4.10
CA THR A 37 4.79 5.90 -4.88
C THR A 37 4.99 4.41 -4.60
N HIS A 38 6.26 3.99 -4.54
CA HIS A 38 6.63 2.61 -4.29
C HIS A 38 6.66 2.26 -2.80
N THR A 39 5.88 1.27 -2.38
CA THR A 39 5.88 0.76 -1.00
C THR A 39 6.62 -0.57 -0.92
N PRO A 40 7.68 -0.71 -0.11
CA PRO A 40 8.38 -1.97 0.06
C PRO A 40 7.51 -3.01 0.81
N TYR A 41 7.52 -4.25 0.30
CA TYR A 41 7.08 -5.42 1.04
C TYR A 41 8.18 -5.83 2.02
N SER A 42 8.04 -5.44 3.29
CA SER A 42 9.10 -5.60 4.31
C SER A 42 9.61 -7.04 4.46
N GLY A 43 8.75 -8.05 4.25
CA GLY A 43 9.14 -9.47 4.29
C GLY A 43 10.14 -9.88 3.21
N MET A 44 10.26 -9.11 2.13
CA MET A 44 11.20 -9.38 1.03
C MET A 44 12.48 -8.54 1.10
N LEU A 45 12.55 -7.53 1.98
CA LEU A 45 13.72 -6.66 2.10
C LEU A 45 15.03 -7.41 2.41
N PRO A 46 15.06 -8.43 3.29
CA PRO A 46 16.28 -9.21 3.50
C PRO A 46 16.76 -9.89 2.20
N GLY A 47 15.83 -10.38 1.37
CA GLY A 47 16.16 -10.98 0.07
C GLY A 47 16.62 -9.96 -0.97
N LEU A 48 16.09 -8.74 -0.94
CA LEU A 48 16.60 -7.63 -1.77
C LEU A 48 18.04 -7.28 -1.40
N ILE A 49 18.34 -7.16 -0.10
CA ILE A 49 19.70 -6.87 0.39
C ILE A 49 20.67 -8.00 0.02
N ALA A 50 20.21 -9.26 0.10
CA ALA A 50 20.98 -10.43 -0.30
C ALA A 50 21.12 -10.60 -1.83
N GLY A 51 20.48 -9.76 -2.64
CA GLY A 51 20.52 -9.84 -4.10
C GLY A 51 19.63 -10.93 -4.72
N HIS A 52 18.71 -11.52 -3.95
CA HIS A 52 17.77 -12.54 -4.44
C HIS A 52 16.59 -11.93 -5.22
N TYR A 53 16.28 -10.66 -4.97
CA TYR A 53 15.17 -9.95 -5.61
C TYR A 53 15.62 -8.61 -6.16
N THR A 54 14.95 -8.14 -7.21
CA THR A 54 15.09 -6.78 -7.72
C THR A 54 14.19 -5.82 -6.94
N PHE A 55 14.44 -4.52 -7.07
CA PHE A 55 13.58 -3.48 -6.49
C PHE A 55 12.11 -3.68 -6.86
N ALA A 56 11.81 -3.94 -8.15
CA ALA A 56 10.45 -4.11 -8.65
C ALA A 56 9.75 -5.37 -8.12
N GLN A 57 10.51 -6.41 -7.76
CA GLN A 57 9.95 -7.61 -7.13
C GLN A 57 9.55 -7.37 -5.67
N CYS A 58 10.17 -6.39 -5.00
CA CYS A 58 9.96 -6.10 -3.59
C CYS A 58 9.08 -4.89 -3.32
N HIS A 59 8.70 -4.10 -4.33
CA HIS A 59 7.93 -2.87 -4.16
C HIS A 59 6.61 -2.93 -4.91
N ILE A 60 5.56 -2.43 -4.25
CA ILE A 60 4.23 -2.27 -4.79
C ILE A 60 4.12 -0.82 -5.30
N ASP A 61 3.71 -0.66 -6.56
CA ASP A 61 3.36 0.63 -7.19
C ASP A 61 1.92 1.06 -6.87
#